data_AF-A0A1H1U6B1-F1
#
_entry.id   AF-A0A1H1U6B1-F1
#
_cell.length_a   1.000
_cell.length_b   1.000
_cell.length_c   1.000
_cell.angle_alpha   90.00
_cell.angle_beta   90.00
_cell.angle_gamma   90.00
#
_symmetry.space_group_name_H-M   'P 1'
#
loop_
_entity.id
_entity.type
_entity.pdbx_description
1 polymer ?
#
loop_
_entity_poly.entity_id
_entity_poly.type
_entity_poly.pdbx_seq_one_letter_code
_entity_poly.pdbx_strand_id
1 'polypeptide(L)'
;MRFATAVLAGVSLLGLTACGDDEATSSAATPAAPAATSAQAATPEATSVAAAEPADKVICEDAAKASDSFKKALLTLAQAGGNGEIAPADAKLMLTDFGKHLTEAVAGSTTEVGKNAQIIADDATKAAAAADPISAVGAPESVKAGTALNAACKAAGVKTNF
;
A
#
# COMPACT_ATOMS: atom_id res chain seq x y z
N MET A 1 29.89 1.40 -40.96
CA MET A 1 29.94 2.83 -40.57
C MET A 1 29.88 2.92 -39.06
N ARG A 2 30.96 3.43 -38.46
CA ARG A 2 31.04 3.79 -37.04
C ARG A 2 30.45 5.19 -36.88
N PHE A 3 29.54 5.38 -35.93
CA PHE A 3 29.28 6.71 -35.37
C PHE A 3 29.39 6.63 -33.85
N ALA A 4 30.34 7.40 -33.35
CA ALA A 4 30.69 7.54 -31.96
C ALA A 4 30.08 8.85 -31.40
N THR A 5 29.88 8.85 -30.08
CA THR A 5 29.89 10.00 -29.15
C THR A 5 28.77 11.05 -29.23
N ALA A 6 27.99 11.15 -28.14
CA ALA A 6 27.81 12.41 -27.41
C ALA A 6 27.30 12.13 -25.99
N VAL A 7 28.12 12.51 -25.01
CA VAL A 7 27.75 12.70 -23.61
C VAL A 7 26.83 13.92 -23.53
N LEU A 8 25.70 13.81 -22.82
CA LEU A 8 25.02 15.00 -22.30
C LEU A 8 24.57 14.74 -20.85
N ALA A 9 25.21 15.47 -19.94
CA ALA A 9 24.79 15.66 -18.56
C ALA A 9 23.46 16.44 -18.52
N GLY A 10 22.60 16.11 -17.55
CA GLY A 10 21.32 16.80 -17.35
C GLY A 10 20.70 16.42 -16.02
N VAL A 11 21.29 16.91 -14.93
CA VAL A 11 20.64 17.00 -13.61
C VAL A 11 19.55 18.07 -13.71
N SER A 12 18.29 17.67 -13.63
CA SER A 12 17.18 18.60 -13.44
C SER A 12 16.63 18.46 -12.03
N LEU A 13 17.07 19.39 -11.18
CA LEU A 13 16.40 19.79 -9.95
C LEU A 13 15.04 20.40 -10.32
N LEU A 14 13.96 19.78 -9.85
CA LEU A 14 12.63 20.36 -9.71
C LEU A 14 12.31 20.16 -8.21
N GLY A 15 12.21 21.17 -7.34
CA GLY A 15 11.55 22.45 -7.56
C GLY A 15 10.11 22.41 -7.06
N LEU A 16 9.88 21.97 -5.82
CA LEU A 16 8.60 22.14 -5.12
C LEU A 16 8.80 23.12 -3.97
N THR A 17 8.46 24.36 -4.29
CA THR A 17 8.23 25.47 -3.38
C THR A 17 7.14 25.10 -2.39
N ALA A 18 7.52 24.70 -1.18
CA ALA A 18 6.62 24.73 -0.04
C ALA A 18 6.38 26.20 0.33
N CYS A 19 5.18 26.67 0.00
CA CYS A 19 4.64 27.93 0.49
C CYS A 19 4.30 27.72 1.98
N GLY A 20 5.24 28.10 2.84
CA GLY A 20 5.03 28.25 4.27
C GLY A 20 5.12 29.73 4.60
N ASP A 21 3.95 30.31 4.83
CA ASP A 21 3.67 31.66 5.34
C ASP A 21 4.50 31.94 6.61
N ASP A 22 5.23 33.06 6.64
CA ASP A 22 5.92 33.55 7.85
C ASP A 22 5.70 35.07 7.93
N GLU A 23 4.84 35.50 8.85
CA GLU A 23 4.69 36.91 9.22
C GLU A 23 4.92 37.11 10.74
N ALA A 24 5.97 37.88 11.00
CA ALA A 24 6.28 38.74 12.14
C ALA A 24 6.56 38.10 13.52
N THR A 25 7.78 38.33 14.04
CA THR A 25 7.99 39.33 15.12
C THR A 25 9.46 39.56 15.46
N SER A 26 9.76 40.84 15.71
CA SER A 26 11.06 41.40 16.09
C SER A 26 11.45 41.13 17.56
N SER A 27 12.75 40.89 17.77
CA SER A 27 13.63 41.00 18.97
C SER A 27 13.07 41.16 20.39
N ALA A 28 13.51 40.31 21.34
CA ALA A 28 14.60 40.59 22.32
C ALA A 28 14.64 39.65 23.56
N ALA A 29 15.83 39.06 23.81
CA ALA A 29 16.59 38.82 25.07
C ALA A 29 16.06 38.07 26.35
N THR A 30 16.74 36.94 26.65
CA THR A 30 17.39 36.53 27.96
C THR A 30 16.51 35.79 29.02
N PRO A 31 17.03 34.87 29.88
CA PRO A 31 16.90 33.39 29.75
C PRO A 31 16.20 32.69 30.95
N ALA A 32 15.77 31.44 30.77
CA ALA A 32 15.52 30.52 31.89
C ALA A 32 15.64 29.06 31.44
N ALA A 33 16.56 28.32 32.06
CA ALA A 33 16.61 26.85 31.96
C ALA A 33 15.42 26.24 32.69
N PRO A 34 14.88 25.10 32.21
CA PRO A 34 15.11 23.87 32.98
C PRO A 34 15.23 22.57 32.15
N ALA A 35 15.88 21.61 32.81
CA ALA A 35 15.76 20.14 32.70
C ALA A 35 15.77 19.47 31.32
N ALA A 36 16.92 18.88 30.99
CA ALA A 36 17.06 17.84 30.00
C ALA A 36 16.17 16.63 30.36
N THR A 37 15.06 16.47 29.65
CA THR A 37 14.43 15.17 29.46
C THR A 37 14.99 14.61 28.17
N SER A 38 15.78 13.55 28.29
CA SER A 38 16.32 12.81 27.16
C SER A 38 15.17 12.20 26.36
N ALA A 39 14.73 12.89 25.31
CA ALA A 39 13.95 12.27 24.26
C ALA A 39 14.86 11.28 23.54
N GLN A 40 14.68 10.00 23.86
CA GLN A 40 15.29 8.89 23.16
C GLN A 40 14.86 9.00 21.70
N ALA A 41 15.79 9.39 20.83
CA ALA A 41 15.58 9.38 19.40
C ALA A 41 15.23 7.94 19.01
N ALA A 42 13.99 7.73 18.57
CA ALA A 42 13.59 6.49 17.92
C ALA A 42 14.55 6.28 16.75
N THR A 43 15.41 5.29 16.92
CA THR A 43 16.26 4.81 15.85
C THR A 43 15.31 4.30 14.78
N PRO A 44 15.43 4.69 13.51
CA PRO A 44 14.67 4.04 12.46
C PRO A 44 15.06 2.57 12.48
N GLU A 45 14.16 1.70 12.95
CA GLU A 45 14.27 0.27 12.75
C GLU A 45 14.34 0.08 11.24
N ALA A 46 15.55 -0.20 10.76
CA ALA A 46 15.72 -0.80 9.46
C ALA A 46 14.92 -2.09 9.51
N THR A 47 13.77 -2.11 8.84
CA THR A 47 13.00 -3.32 8.55
C THR A 47 13.92 -4.27 7.83
N SER A 48 14.62 -5.10 8.59
CA SER A 48 15.27 -6.28 8.05
C SER A 48 14.14 -7.13 7.50
N VAL A 49 14.09 -7.26 6.18
CA VAL A 49 13.17 -8.20 5.53
C VAL A 49 13.60 -9.57 6.04
N ALA A 50 12.88 -10.08 7.03
CA ALA A 50 13.05 -11.45 7.50
C ALA A 50 12.98 -12.37 6.28
N ALA A 51 13.87 -13.36 6.24
CA ALA A 51 13.85 -14.33 5.16
C ALA A 51 12.44 -14.93 5.07
N ALA A 52 11.85 -14.88 3.86
CA ALA A 52 10.49 -15.35 3.63
C ALA A 52 10.35 -16.79 4.14
N GLU A 53 9.39 -17.02 5.04
CA GLU A 53 9.13 -18.36 5.54
C GLU A 53 8.43 -19.19 4.45
N PRO A 54 8.55 -20.53 4.45
CA PRO A 54 7.84 -21.38 3.49
C PRO A 54 6.32 -21.14 3.47
N ALA A 55 5.76 -20.81 4.63
CA ALA A 55 4.35 -20.43 4.79
C ALA A 55 4.00 -19.13 4.04
N ASP A 56 4.92 -18.16 4.00
CA ASP A 56 4.71 -16.88 3.31
C ASP A 56 4.57 -17.08 1.79
N LYS A 57 5.31 -18.04 1.21
CA LYS A 57 5.18 -18.35 -0.21
C LYS A 57 3.78 -18.87 -0.55
N VAL A 58 3.20 -19.73 0.29
CA VAL A 58 1.84 -20.25 0.09
C VAL A 58 0.81 -19.12 0.22
N ILE A 59 0.92 -18.30 1.27
CA ILE A 59 0.06 -17.15 1.47
C ILE A 59 0.15 -16.20 0.27
N CYS A 60 1.35 -15.94 -0.24
CA CYS A 60 1.57 -15.08 -1.41
C CYS A 60 0.97 -15.66 -2.69
N GLU A 61 1.04 -16.98 -2.91
CA GLU A 61 0.41 -17.62 -4.07
C GLU A 61 -1.12 -17.52 -4.02
N ASP A 62 -1.72 -17.71 -2.85
CA ASP A 62 -3.16 -17.60 -2.69
C ASP A 62 -3.63 -16.14 -2.74
N ALA A 63 -2.87 -15.22 -2.16
CA ALA A 63 -3.06 -13.78 -2.28
C ALA A 63 -2.96 -13.32 -3.76
N ALA A 64 -2.03 -13.87 -4.55
CA ALA A 64 -1.92 -13.62 -5.98
C ALA A 64 -3.17 -14.06 -6.74
N LYS A 65 -3.66 -15.29 -6.46
CA LYS A 65 -4.89 -15.81 -7.07
C LYS A 65 -6.11 -14.96 -6.72
N ALA A 66 -6.22 -14.53 -5.46
CA ALA A 66 -7.29 -13.64 -5.02
C ALA A 66 -7.24 -12.30 -5.77
N SER A 67 -6.06 -11.68 -5.86
CA SER A 67 -5.83 -10.44 -6.62
C SER A 67 -6.19 -10.57 -8.10
N ASP A 68 -5.75 -11.65 -8.75
CA ASP A 68 -6.03 -11.87 -10.17
C ASP A 68 -7.51 -12.13 -10.44
N SER A 69 -8.18 -12.85 -9.54
CA SER A 69 -9.63 -13.10 -9.61
C SER A 69 -10.41 -11.81 -9.43
N PHE A 70 -10.02 -10.98 -8.45
CA PHE A 70 -10.60 -9.67 -8.23
C PHE A 70 -10.45 -8.76 -9.44
N LYS A 71 -9.25 -8.68 -10.04
CA LYS A 71 -9.02 -7.88 -11.26
C LYS A 71 -9.84 -8.37 -12.44
N LYS A 72 -9.95 -9.68 -12.63
CA LYS A 72 -10.79 -10.25 -13.68
C LYS A 72 -12.25 -9.88 -13.46
N ALA A 73 -12.76 -10.04 -12.24
CA ALA A 73 -14.12 -9.64 -11.89
C ALA A 73 -14.36 -8.15 -12.14
N LEU A 74 -13.44 -7.29 -11.70
CA LEU A 74 -13.50 -5.85 -11.92
C LEU A 74 -13.57 -5.51 -13.42
N LEU A 75 -12.68 -6.10 -14.23
CA LEU A 75 -12.65 -5.88 -15.67
C LEU A 75 -13.92 -6.40 -16.36
N THR A 76 -14.41 -7.57 -15.96
CA THR A 76 -15.66 -8.14 -16.50
C THR A 76 -16.86 -7.26 -16.17
N LEU A 77 -16.97 -6.77 -14.93
CA LEU A 77 -18.06 -5.90 -14.51
C LEU A 77 -18.00 -4.53 -15.21
N ALA A 78 -16.81 -3.94 -15.31
CA ALA A 78 -16.61 -2.67 -16.01
C ALA A 78 -16.97 -2.78 -17.51
N GLN A 79 -16.66 -3.93 -18.14
CA GLN A 79 -17.06 -4.20 -19.54
C GLN A 79 -18.57 -4.43 -19.69
N ALA A 80 -19.19 -5.12 -18.72
CA ALA A 80 -20.63 -5.39 -18.74
C ALA A 80 -21.48 -4.12 -18.54
N GLY A 81 -20.99 -3.15 -17.78
CA GLY A 81 -21.67 -1.88 -17.51
C GLY A 81 -21.73 -0.90 -18.69
N GLY A 82 -21.09 -1.21 -19.83
CA GLY A 82 -21.10 -0.40 -21.05
C GLY A 82 -20.28 0.90 -20.99
N ASN A 83 -20.19 1.52 -19.82
CA ASN A 83 -19.52 2.82 -19.59
C ASN A 83 -18.30 2.70 -18.66
N GLY A 84 -17.95 1.49 -18.22
CA GLY A 84 -16.96 1.28 -17.16
C GLY A 84 -17.52 1.41 -15.74
N GLU A 85 -18.82 1.69 -15.60
CA GLU A 85 -19.51 1.77 -14.30
C GLU A 85 -19.81 0.37 -13.76
N ILE A 86 -19.55 0.17 -12.47
CA ILE A 86 -19.85 -1.08 -11.76
C ILE A 86 -21.00 -0.79 -10.80
N ALA A 87 -22.08 -1.57 -10.88
CA ALA A 87 -23.20 -1.41 -9.98
C ALA A 87 -22.77 -1.65 -8.52
N PRO A 88 -23.27 -0.86 -7.54
CA PRO A 88 -22.88 -1.02 -6.14
C PRO A 88 -23.08 -2.43 -5.58
N ALA A 89 -24.11 -3.15 -6.04
CA ALA A 89 -24.35 -4.53 -5.64
C ALA A 89 -23.27 -5.49 -6.14
N ASP A 90 -22.80 -5.33 -7.38
CA ASP A 90 -21.74 -6.14 -7.96
C ASP A 90 -20.38 -5.81 -7.32
N ALA A 91 -20.12 -4.53 -7.09
CA ALA A 91 -18.93 -4.08 -6.36
C ALA A 91 -18.87 -4.67 -4.95
N LYS A 92 -20.00 -4.68 -4.24
CA LYS A 92 -20.13 -5.29 -2.91
C LYS A 92 -19.83 -6.79 -2.94
N LEU A 93 -20.39 -7.53 -3.90
CA LEU A 93 -20.15 -8.96 -4.03
C LEU A 93 -18.67 -9.23 -4.33
N MET A 94 -18.09 -8.52 -5.29
CA MET A 94 -16.69 -8.64 -5.68
C MET A 94 -15.73 -8.37 -4.51
N LEU A 95 -15.98 -7.30 -3.74
CA LEU A 95 -15.14 -6.93 -2.59
C LEU A 95 -15.29 -7.90 -1.41
N THR A 96 -16.51 -8.38 -1.17
CA THR A 96 -16.76 -9.40 -0.13
C THR A 96 -16.05 -10.70 -0.46
N ASP A 97 -16.13 -11.14 -1.72
CA ASP A 97 -15.46 -12.36 -2.20
C ASP A 97 -13.93 -12.23 -2.11
N PHE A 98 -13.39 -11.09 -2.52
CA PHE A 98 -11.95 -10.80 -2.40
C PHE A 98 -11.47 -10.80 -0.95
N GLY A 99 -12.21 -10.12 -0.05
CA GLY A 99 -11.91 -10.13 1.38
C GLY A 99 -11.93 -11.54 1.97
N LYS A 100 -12.95 -12.33 1.64
CA LYS A 100 -13.06 -13.73 2.07
C LYS A 100 -11.87 -14.57 1.61
N HIS A 101 -11.51 -14.49 0.33
CA HIS A 101 -10.38 -15.26 -0.21
C HIS A 101 -9.05 -14.89 0.45
N LEU A 102 -8.82 -13.61 0.75
CA LEU A 102 -7.62 -13.19 1.49
C LEU A 102 -7.63 -13.68 2.94
N THR A 103 -8.75 -13.56 3.65
CA THR A 103 -8.88 -14.07 5.02
C THR A 103 -8.67 -15.59 5.09
N GLU A 104 -9.18 -16.33 4.10
CA GLU A 104 -8.94 -17.77 3.98
C GLU A 104 -7.46 -18.09 3.68
N ALA A 105 -6.81 -17.31 2.81
CA ALA A 105 -5.40 -17.48 2.46
C ALA A 105 -4.45 -17.26 3.65
N VAL A 106 -4.83 -16.42 4.62
CA VAL A 106 -4.02 -16.10 5.81
C VAL A 106 -4.48 -16.83 7.07
N ALA A 107 -5.47 -17.72 6.96
CA ALA A 107 -6.07 -18.37 8.12
C ALA A 107 -5.01 -19.10 8.97
N GLY A 108 -4.88 -18.69 10.23
CA GLY A 108 -3.88 -19.27 11.16
C GLY A 108 -2.44 -18.77 10.95
N SER A 109 -2.20 -17.86 10.01
CA SER A 109 -0.90 -17.20 9.87
C SER A 109 -0.69 -16.14 10.95
N THR A 110 0.53 -16.09 11.48
CA THR A 110 0.99 -15.02 12.38
C THR A 110 2.10 -14.18 11.76
N THR A 111 2.45 -14.42 10.48
CA THR A 111 3.54 -13.73 9.78
C THR A 111 3.13 -12.32 9.38
N GLU A 112 4.11 -11.46 9.11
CA GLU A 112 3.84 -10.10 8.60
C GLU A 112 3.13 -10.13 7.24
N VAL A 113 3.40 -11.14 6.40
CA VAL A 113 2.67 -11.36 5.14
C VAL A 113 1.19 -11.63 5.41
N GLY A 114 0.89 -12.52 6.37
CA GLY A 114 -0.48 -12.80 6.79
C GLY A 114 -1.21 -11.58 7.34
N LYS A 115 -0.54 -10.79 8.20
CA LYS A 115 -1.10 -9.54 8.75
C LYS A 115 -1.41 -8.52 7.66
N ASN A 116 -0.49 -8.28 6.73
CA ASN A 116 -0.70 -7.33 5.63
C ASN A 116 -1.85 -7.76 4.72
N ALA A 117 -1.94 -9.05 4.36
CA ALA A 117 -3.07 -9.56 3.58
C ALA A 117 -4.41 -9.47 4.36
N GLN A 118 -4.41 -9.67 5.68
CA GLN A 118 -5.61 -9.47 6.49
C GLN A 118 -6.08 -8.01 6.53
N ILE A 119 -5.16 -7.03 6.60
CA ILE A 119 -5.52 -5.60 6.55
C ILE A 119 -6.24 -5.28 5.23
N ILE A 120 -5.76 -5.81 4.11
CA ILE A 120 -6.40 -5.63 2.79
C ILE A 120 -7.77 -6.31 2.75
N ALA A 121 -7.90 -7.51 3.34
CA ALA A 121 -9.17 -8.22 3.44
C ALA A 121 -10.23 -7.43 4.24
N ASP A 122 -9.81 -6.85 5.36
CA ASP A 122 -10.67 -6.04 6.22
C ASP A 122 -11.12 -4.76 5.50
N ASP A 123 -10.21 -4.11 4.76
CA ASP A 123 -10.54 -2.94 3.95
C ASP A 123 -11.55 -3.26 2.84
N ALA A 124 -11.35 -4.36 2.12
CA ALA A 124 -12.29 -4.82 1.11
C ALA A 124 -13.68 -5.09 1.71
N THR A 125 -13.73 -5.73 2.89
CA THR A 125 -14.99 -6.01 3.60
C THR A 125 -15.67 -4.72 4.08
N LYS A 126 -14.89 -3.75 4.58
CA LYS A 126 -15.41 -2.43 4.97
C LYS A 126 -15.94 -1.66 3.78
N ALA A 127 -15.21 -1.64 2.67
CA ALA A 127 -15.63 -1.01 1.43
C ALA A 127 -16.92 -1.65 0.89
N ALA A 128 -17.04 -2.98 0.93
CA ALA A 128 -18.25 -3.70 0.55
C ALA A 128 -19.50 -3.31 1.37
N ALA A 129 -19.31 -2.82 2.60
CA ALA A 129 -20.39 -2.35 3.46
C ALA A 129 -20.75 -0.85 3.26
N ALA A 130 -19.95 -0.11 2.48
CA ALA A 130 -20.17 1.31 2.23
C ALA A 130 -21.33 1.55 1.24
N ALA A 131 -21.86 2.79 1.25
CA ALA A 131 -22.88 3.21 0.29
C ALA A 131 -22.35 3.25 -1.15
N ASP A 132 -21.08 3.60 -1.32
CA ASP A 132 -20.34 3.52 -2.58
C ASP A 132 -19.10 2.64 -2.38
N PRO A 133 -19.19 1.33 -2.66
CA PRO A 133 -18.10 0.40 -2.39
C PRO A 133 -16.84 0.66 -3.20
N ILE A 134 -16.96 1.16 -4.43
CA ILE A 134 -15.81 1.40 -5.31
C ILE A 134 -14.98 2.58 -4.80
N SER A 135 -15.65 3.66 -4.35
CA SER A 135 -14.95 4.82 -3.79
C SER A 135 -14.38 4.59 -2.39
N ALA A 136 -14.81 3.52 -1.70
CA ALA A 136 -14.42 3.23 -0.32
C ALA A 136 -13.18 2.33 -0.20
N VAL A 137 -12.65 1.77 -1.29
CA VAL A 137 -11.42 0.97 -1.27
C VAL A 137 -10.17 1.83 -1.14
N GLY A 138 -9.07 1.23 -0.65
CA GLY A 138 -7.77 1.87 -0.70
C GLY A 138 -7.54 2.81 0.47
N ALA A 139 -8.02 2.43 1.66
CA ALA A 139 -7.64 3.15 2.87
C ALA A 139 -6.10 3.21 2.99
N PRO A 140 -5.52 4.29 3.56
CA PRO A 140 -4.07 4.48 3.59
C PRO A 140 -3.29 3.30 4.18
N GLU A 141 -3.85 2.65 5.20
CA GLU A 141 -3.26 1.47 5.83
C GLU A 141 -3.25 0.26 4.88
N SER A 142 -4.31 0.07 4.10
CA SER A 142 -4.43 -1.00 3.09
C SER A 142 -3.46 -0.80 1.93
N VAL A 143 -3.23 0.46 1.51
CA VAL A 143 -2.25 0.78 0.47
C VAL A 143 -0.82 0.47 0.95
N LYS A 144 -0.52 0.83 2.21
CA LYS A 144 0.77 0.45 2.84
C LYS A 144 0.91 -1.05 2.95
N ALA A 145 -0.14 -1.74 3.42
CA ALA A 145 -0.16 -3.20 3.55
C ALA A 145 -0.01 -3.89 2.19
N GLY A 146 -0.68 -3.42 1.15
CA GLY A 146 -0.53 -3.92 -0.23
C GLY A 146 0.89 -3.73 -0.76
N THR A 147 1.50 -2.58 -0.47
CA THR A 147 2.90 -2.32 -0.84
C THR A 147 3.87 -3.27 -0.11
N ALA A 148 3.69 -3.45 1.20
CA ALA A 148 4.50 -4.36 2.00
C ALA A 148 4.31 -5.82 1.57
N LEU A 149 3.06 -6.23 1.29
CA LEU A 149 2.71 -7.55 0.79
C LEU A 149 3.35 -7.81 -0.57
N ASN A 150 3.27 -6.87 -1.52
CA ASN A 150 3.92 -6.98 -2.82
C ASN A 150 5.44 -7.14 -2.70
N ALA A 151 6.07 -6.40 -1.79
CA ALA A 151 7.51 -6.50 -1.55
C ALA A 151 7.89 -7.87 -0.96
N ALA A 152 7.16 -8.33 0.06
CA ALA A 152 7.40 -9.62 0.71
C ALA A 152 7.14 -10.80 -0.23
N CYS A 153 6.05 -10.78 -0.99
CA CYS A 153 5.75 -11.81 -1.97
C CYS A 153 6.77 -11.87 -3.09
N LYS A 154 7.26 -10.72 -3.56
CA LYS A 154 8.37 -10.67 -4.52
C LYS A 154 9.64 -11.29 -3.94
N ALA A 155 9.95 -11.05 -2.67
CA ALA A 155 11.09 -11.69 -2.00
C ALA A 155 10.92 -13.22 -1.88
N ALA A 156 9.68 -13.70 -1.74
CA ALA A 156 9.32 -15.12 -1.78
C ALA A 156 9.25 -15.71 -3.21
N GLY A 157 9.55 -14.92 -4.25
CA GLY A 157 9.51 -15.34 -5.66
C GLY A 157 8.13 -15.35 -6.31
N VAL A 158 7.12 -14.77 -5.65
CA VAL A 158 5.74 -14.68 -6.15
C VAL A 158 5.44 -13.25 -6.62
N LYS A 159 4.88 -13.13 -7.82
CA LYS A 159 4.45 -11.83 -8.35
C LYS A 159 3.00 -11.57 -7.94
N THR A 160 2.79 -10.66 -7.00
CA THR A 160 1.48 -10.10 -6.65
C THR A 160 1.37 -8.66 -7.13
N ASN A 161 0.15 -8.15 -7.25
CA ASN A 161 -0.11 -6.74 -7.54
C ASN A 161 -1.38 -6.32 -6.80
N PHE A 162 -1.21 -5.98 -5.53
CA PHE A 162 -2.19 -5.26 -4.72
C PHE A 162 -2.08 -3.75 -4.94
#